data_AF-A0A1M7AKH7-F1
#
_entry.id   AF-A0A1M7AKH7-F1
#
_cell.length_a   1.000
_cell.length_b   1.000
_cell.length_c   1.000
_cell.angle_alpha   90.00
_cell.angle_beta   90.00
_cell.angle_gamma   90.00
#
_symmetry.space_group_name_H-M   'P 1'
#
loop_
_entity.id
_entity.type
_entity.pdbx_description
1 polymer ?
#
loop_
_entity_poly.entity_id
_entity_poly.type
_entity_poly.pdbx_seq_one_letter_code
_entity_poly.pdbx_strand_id
1 'polypeptide(L)'
;MDLVSLLKAHVGQTLTPELAADICMVANQIPSLIPFDVIERIKPAEYREFTFAVERIEDIADEIKPLHKCHWDETEAHRHGLPFNPDYETFFRYERAGRYILFTLRKDGELLGDCAMYLDKSAHTQTLIATEDTLYLLPEARRGRAAIKFVAYVESALKQLGAREINITVKTVNTAGRFFQALGYSHVENGLMKVLD
;
A
#
# COMPACT_ATOMS: atom_id res chain seq x y z
N MET A 1 18.61 -10.82 -12.58
CA MET A 1 19.96 -10.29 -12.87
C MET A 1 19.95 -8.83 -12.48
N ASP A 2 20.86 -8.38 -11.61
CA ASP A 2 20.96 -6.95 -11.25
C ASP A 2 21.58 -6.12 -12.39
N LEU A 3 21.42 -4.80 -12.33
CA LEU A 3 21.90 -3.89 -13.37
C LEU A 3 23.41 -4.02 -13.63
N VAL A 4 24.21 -4.15 -12.57
CA VAL A 4 25.68 -4.21 -12.71
C VAL A 4 26.09 -5.51 -13.41
N SER A 5 25.45 -6.62 -13.06
CA SER A 5 25.65 -7.90 -13.73
C SER A 5 25.26 -7.86 -15.21
N LEU A 6 24.12 -7.24 -15.55
CA LEU A 6 23.68 -7.05 -16.94
C LEU A 6 24.69 -6.23 -17.74
N LEU A 7 25.15 -5.11 -17.19
CA LEU A 7 26.12 -4.23 -17.85
C LEU A 7 27.46 -4.94 -18.05
N LYS A 8 27.96 -5.64 -17.03
CA LYS A 8 29.23 -6.40 -17.10
C LYS A 8 29.21 -7.47 -18.19
N ALA A 9 28.07 -8.14 -18.38
CA ALA A 9 27.93 -9.18 -19.40
C ALA A 9 28.00 -8.63 -20.84
N HIS A 10 27.74 -7.32 -21.03
CA HIS A 10 27.65 -6.68 -22.35
C HIS A 10 28.74 -5.62 -22.61
N VAL A 11 29.80 -5.57 -21.78
CA VAL A 11 30.92 -4.64 -21.99
C VAL A 11 31.57 -4.88 -23.36
N GLY A 12 31.72 -3.80 -24.13
CA GLY A 12 32.31 -3.84 -25.48
C GLY A 12 31.35 -4.28 -26.59
N GLN A 13 30.09 -4.58 -26.28
CA GLN A 13 29.06 -4.90 -27.27
C GLN A 13 28.31 -3.63 -27.74
N THR A 14 27.71 -3.67 -28.92
CA THR A 14 26.83 -2.61 -29.41
C THR A 14 25.53 -2.56 -28.60
N LEU A 15 25.12 -1.37 -28.17
CA LEU A 15 23.83 -1.16 -27.52
C LEU A 15 22.71 -1.25 -28.55
N THR A 16 22.10 -2.42 -28.70
CA THR A 16 20.90 -2.59 -29.55
C THR A 16 19.66 -2.02 -28.85
N PRO A 17 18.58 -1.71 -29.58
CA PRO A 17 17.31 -1.29 -28.97
C PRO A 17 16.77 -2.26 -27.92
N GLU A 18 16.93 -3.57 -28.14
CA GLU A 18 16.49 -4.61 -27.21
C GLU A 18 17.33 -4.60 -25.93
N LEU A 19 18.66 -4.55 -26.05
CA LEU A 19 19.55 -4.44 -24.88
C LEU A 19 19.31 -3.12 -24.12
N ALA A 20 19.04 -2.03 -24.83
CA ALA A 20 18.67 -0.76 -24.20
C ALA A 20 17.35 -0.89 -23.42
N ALA A 21 16.33 -1.56 -23.98
CA ALA A 21 15.08 -1.83 -23.28
C ALA A 21 15.32 -2.68 -22.02
N ASP A 22 16.11 -3.75 -22.11
CA ASP A 22 16.46 -4.60 -20.98
C ASP A 22 17.20 -3.84 -19.87
N ILE A 23 18.17 -3.00 -20.24
CA ILE A 23 18.88 -2.13 -19.30
C ILE A 23 17.91 -1.17 -18.61
N CYS A 24 17.02 -0.52 -19.36
CA CYS A 24 16.01 0.38 -18.80
C CYS A 24 15.07 -0.36 -17.84
N MET A 25 14.64 -1.58 -18.18
CA MET A 25 13.80 -2.39 -17.31
C MET A 25 14.50 -2.73 -15.99
N VAL A 26 15.74 -3.23 -16.05
CA VAL A 26 16.49 -3.62 -14.84
C VAL A 26 16.90 -2.39 -14.02
N ALA A 27 17.27 -1.29 -14.67
CA ALA A 27 17.63 -0.05 -13.97
C ALA A 27 16.44 0.59 -13.25
N ASN A 28 15.21 0.36 -13.73
CA ASN A 28 14.01 0.88 -13.11
C ASN A 28 13.47 -0.01 -11.97
N GLN A 29 14.04 -1.20 -11.76
CA GLN A 29 13.61 -2.12 -10.71
C GLN A 29 14.16 -1.72 -9.34
N ILE A 30 13.27 -1.71 -8.36
CA ILE A 30 13.66 -1.69 -6.96
C ILE A 30 13.86 -3.15 -6.53
N PRO A 31 14.94 -3.49 -5.78
CA PRO A 31 15.12 -4.84 -5.28
C PRO A 31 13.88 -5.34 -4.53
N SER A 32 13.41 -6.52 -4.94
CA SER A 32 12.23 -7.14 -4.36
C SER A 32 12.45 -7.40 -2.86
N LEU A 33 11.53 -6.91 -2.03
CA LEU A 33 11.50 -7.13 -0.59
C LEU A 33 10.71 -8.40 -0.26
N ILE A 34 9.46 -8.46 -0.74
CA ILE A 34 8.57 -9.61 -0.60
C ILE A 34 8.27 -10.15 -2.01
N PRO A 35 8.56 -11.42 -2.30
CA PRO A 35 8.21 -12.02 -3.58
C PRO A 35 6.69 -12.06 -3.81
N PHE A 36 6.26 -11.84 -5.04
CA PHE A 36 4.84 -11.86 -5.42
C PHE A 36 4.14 -13.16 -5.08
N ASP A 37 4.79 -14.31 -5.31
CA ASP A 37 4.22 -15.63 -5.03
C ASP A 37 3.95 -15.85 -3.53
N VAL A 38 4.56 -15.05 -2.65
CA VAL A 38 4.27 -15.05 -1.21
C VAL A 38 3.02 -14.21 -0.94
N ILE A 39 2.88 -13.05 -1.58
CA ILE A 39 1.70 -12.18 -1.45
C ILE A 39 0.45 -12.89 -1.99
N GLU A 40 0.53 -13.57 -3.13
CA GLU A 40 -0.58 -14.32 -3.75
C GLU A 40 -1.10 -15.50 -2.90
N ARG A 41 -0.36 -15.90 -1.86
CA ARG A 41 -0.83 -16.93 -0.92
C ARG A 41 -1.88 -16.39 0.05
N ILE A 42 -1.95 -15.08 0.26
CA ILE A 42 -2.98 -14.44 1.09
C ILE A 42 -4.32 -14.66 0.41
N LYS A 43 -5.18 -15.45 1.05
CA LYS A 43 -6.50 -15.80 0.50
C LYS A 43 -7.53 -14.72 0.82
N PRO A 44 -8.45 -14.40 -0.11
CA PRO A 44 -9.58 -13.55 0.19
C PRO A 44 -10.40 -14.08 1.37
N ALA A 45 -11.08 -13.17 2.06
CA ALA A 45 -11.96 -13.49 3.18
C ALA A 45 -13.34 -12.87 2.98
N GLU A 46 -14.38 -13.63 3.32
CA GLU A 46 -15.76 -13.15 3.24
C GLU A 46 -16.29 -12.73 4.61
N TYR A 47 -17.02 -11.62 4.64
CA TYR A 47 -17.78 -11.17 5.79
C TYR A 47 -19.13 -10.60 5.35
N ARG A 48 -20.17 -11.43 5.43
CA ARG A 48 -21.53 -11.11 4.96
C ARG A 48 -21.51 -10.75 3.48
N GLU A 49 -21.93 -9.55 3.10
CA GLU A 49 -21.91 -9.04 1.74
C GLU A 49 -20.54 -8.49 1.28
N PHE A 50 -19.55 -8.45 2.18
CA PHE A 50 -18.24 -7.90 1.88
C PHE A 50 -17.19 -8.97 1.62
N THR A 51 -16.39 -8.76 0.58
CA THR A 51 -15.20 -9.53 0.27
C THR A 51 -13.98 -8.69 0.59
N PHE A 52 -13.02 -9.25 1.34
CA PHE A 52 -11.72 -8.65 1.57
C PHE A 52 -10.67 -9.41 0.77
N ALA A 53 -9.81 -8.69 0.06
CA ALA A 53 -8.78 -9.30 -0.77
C ALA A 53 -7.47 -8.51 -0.70
N VAL A 54 -6.40 -9.13 -1.20
CA VAL A 54 -5.22 -8.40 -1.67
C VAL A 54 -5.36 -8.32 -3.18
N GLU A 55 -5.30 -7.12 -3.72
CA GLU A 55 -5.38 -6.87 -5.17
C GLU A 55 -4.15 -6.09 -5.61
N ARG A 56 -3.82 -6.20 -6.90
CA ARG A 56 -2.77 -5.40 -7.48
C ARG A 56 -3.33 -4.04 -7.85
N ILE A 57 -2.78 -2.96 -7.32
CA ILE A 57 -3.18 -1.59 -7.64
C ILE A 57 -3.03 -1.30 -9.12
N GLU A 58 -2.04 -1.93 -9.77
CA GLU A 58 -1.87 -1.84 -11.23
C GLU A 58 -3.06 -2.43 -11.98
N ASP A 59 -3.61 -3.54 -11.51
CA ASP A 59 -4.71 -4.25 -12.17
C ASP A 59 -6.08 -3.54 -11.95
N ILE A 60 -6.20 -2.72 -10.90
CA ILE A 60 -7.45 -2.02 -10.53
C ILE A 60 -7.32 -0.49 -10.53
N ALA A 61 -6.32 0.05 -11.23
CA ALA A 61 -5.95 1.46 -11.16
C ALA A 61 -7.11 2.44 -11.43
N ASP A 62 -8.02 2.08 -12.34
CA ASP A 62 -9.16 2.93 -12.67
C ASP A 62 -10.29 2.88 -11.63
N GLU A 63 -10.40 1.77 -10.89
CA GLU A 63 -11.39 1.63 -9.81
C GLU A 63 -10.94 2.36 -8.53
N ILE A 64 -9.63 2.36 -8.23
CA ILE A 64 -9.11 2.94 -7.00
C ILE A 64 -8.94 4.48 -7.07
N LYS A 65 -8.72 5.04 -8.26
CA LYS A 65 -8.55 6.49 -8.46
C LYS A 65 -9.70 7.32 -7.85
N PRO A 66 -10.99 7.00 -8.09
CA PRO A 66 -12.10 7.68 -7.43
C PRO A 66 -12.06 7.56 -5.91
N LEU A 67 -11.71 6.38 -5.38
CA LEU A 67 -11.65 6.14 -3.94
C LEU A 67 -10.55 6.97 -3.27
N HIS A 68 -9.37 7.06 -3.88
CA HIS A 68 -8.29 7.95 -3.43
C HIS A 68 -8.71 9.42 -3.46
N LYS A 69 -9.49 9.85 -4.45
CA LYS A 69 -10.03 11.22 -4.49
C LYS A 69 -10.99 11.46 -3.32
N CYS A 70 -11.88 10.52 -3.03
CA CYS A 70 -12.77 10.59 -1.87
C CYS A 70 -11.99 10.67 -0.55
N HIS A 71 -10.94 9.85 -0.41
CA HIS A 71 -10.03 9.90 0.74
C HIS A 71 -9.40 11.29 0.88
N TRP A 72 -8.77 11.80 -0.19
CA TRP A 72 -8.15 13.12 -0.20
C TRP A 72 -9.10 14.25 0.21
N ASP A 73 -10.33 14.22 -0.31
CA ASP A 73 -11.33 15.25 -0.01
C ASP A 73 -11.80 15.19 1.44
N GLU A 74 -11.85 14.00 2.05
CA GLU A 74 -12.39 13.80 3.39
C GLU A 74 -11.34 13.99 4.52
N THR A 75 -10.11 13.49 4.34
CA THR A 75 -9.15 13.36 5.45
C THR A 75 -7.92 14.26 5.30
N GLU A 76 -7.59 14.66 4.07
CA GLU A 76 -6.33 15.30 3.72
C GLU A 76 -6.40 16.84 3.69
N ALA A 77 -7.37 17.43 4.39
CA ALA A 77 -7.62 18.88 4.41
C ALA A 77 -6.38 19.74 4.72
N HIS A 78 -5.49 19.25 5.57
CA HIS A 78 -4.23 19.91 5.90
C HIS A 78 -3.32 20.14 4.67
N ARG A 79 -3.52 19.41 3.57
CA ARG A 79 -2.76 19.49 2.32
C ARG A 79 -3.48 20.20 1.18
N HIS A 80 -4.71 20.67 1.38
CA HIS A 80 -5.54 21.22 0.28
C HIS A 80 -5.01 22.52 -0.36
N GLY A 81 -3.94 23.11 0.18
CA GLY A 81 -3.15 24.14 -0.53
C GLY A 81 -2.30 23.58 -1.69
N LEU A 82 -2.19 22.26 -1.81
CA LEU A 82 -1.46 21.54 -2.85
C LEU A 82 -2.43 20.85 -3.82
N PRO A 83 -2.05 20.67 -5.09
CA PRO A 83 -2.87 19.92 -6.04
C PRO A 83 -2.92 18.43 -5.69
N PHE A 84 -4.10 17.82 -5.80
CA PHE A 84 -4.23 16.36 -5.78
C PHE A 84 -3.68 15.77 -7.10
N ASN A 85 -2.46 15.25 -7.06
CA ASN A 85 -1.76 14.70 -8.22
C ASN A 85 -0.99 13.42 -7.83
N PRO A 86 -1.68 12.30 -7.53
CA PRO A 86 -1.05 11.05 -7.16
C PRO A 86 -0.22 10.46 -8.32
N ASP A 87 0.97 9.96 -8.00
CA ASP A 87 1.87 9.27 -8.95
C ASP A 87 1.67 7.75 -8.90
N TYR A 88 0.72 7.26 -9.69
CA TYR A 88 0.37 5.84 -9.76
C TYR A 88 1.50 4.96 -10.30
N GLU A 89 2.33 5.47 -11.21
CA GLU A 89 3.48 4.72 -11.72
C GLU A 89 4.47 4.39 -10.60
N THR A 90 4.65 5.30 -9.65
CA THR A 90 5.45 5.03 -8.46
C THR A 90 4.82 3.96 -7.56
N PHE A 91 3.49 3.96 -7.39
CA PHE A 91 2.82 2.86 -6.67
C PHE A 91 3.01 1.51 -7.35
N PHE A 92 2.88 1.44 -8.68
CA PHE A 92 3.12 0.20 -9.45
C PHE A 92 4.56 -0.31 -9.26
N ARG A 93 5.54 0.59 -9.23
CA ARG A 93 6.94 0.23 -8.99
C ARG A 93 7.18 -0.30 -7.59
N TYR A 94 6.54 0.28 -6.56
CA TYR A 94 6.64 -0.23 -5.20
C TYR A 94 5.93 -1.57 -5.02
N GLU A 95 4.75 -1.73 -5.62
CA GLU A 95 4.04 -3.01 -5.63
C GLU A 95 4.89 -4.08 -6.30
N ARG A 96 5.46 -3.78 -7.47
CA ARG A 96 6.32 -4.73 -8.20
C ARG A 96 7.58 -5.15 -7.46
N ALA A 97 8.02 -4.31 -6.53
CA ALA A 97 9.12 -4.60 -5.64
C ALA A 97 8.69 -5.30 -4.33
N GLY A 98 7.40 -5.64 -4.14
CA GLY A 98 6.89 -6.19 -2.88
C GLY A 98 7.05 -5.22 -1.70
N ARG A 99 7.04 -3.92 -1.99
CA ARG A 99 7.19 -2.81 -1.03
C ARG A 99 5.90 -2.02 -0.83
N TYR A 100 4.85 -2.40 -1.55
CA TYR A 100 3.51 -1.87 -1.40
C TYR A 100 2.53 -3.04 -1.49
N ILE A 101 1.54 -3.05 -0.60
CA ILE A 101 0.46 -4.03 -0.62
C ILE A 101 -0.86 -3.29 -0.46
N LEU A 102 -1.81 -3.64 -1.32
CA LEU A 102 -3.14 -3.06 -1.32
C LEU A 102 -4.15 -4.12 -0.88
N PHE A 103 -4.80 -3.84 0.24
CA PHE A 103 -5.96 -4.58 0.70
C PHE A 103 -7.22 -3.86 0.24
N THR A 104 -8.23 -4.62 -0.19
CA THR A 104 -9.48 -4.06 -0.69
C THR A 104 -10.67 -4.63 0.05
N LEU A 105 -11.71 -3.81 0.15
CA LEU A 105 -13.03 -4.19 0.63
C LEU A 105 -14.02 -3.94 -0.51
N ARG A 106 -14.59 -5.03 -1.03
CA ARG A 106 -15.58 -5.01 -2.10
C ARG A 106 -16.94 -5.47 -1.61
N LYS A 107 -17.99 -5.01 -2.30
CA LYS A 107 -19.36 -5.54 -2.18
C LYS A 107 -19.94 -5.69 -3.57
N ASP A 108 -20.43 -6.88 -3.91
CA ASP A 108 -21.01 -7.17 -5.24
C ASP A 108 -20.08 -6.78 -6.41
N GLY A 109 -18.76 -6.87 -6.20
CA GLY A 109 -17.73 -6.47 -7.17
C GLY A 109 -17.30 -5.00 -7.11
N GLU A 110 -18.07 -4.12 -6.46
CA GLU A 110 -17.73 -2.69 -6.34
C GLU A 110 -16.67 -2.45 -5.25
N LEU A 111 -15.65 -1.65 -5.56
CA LEU A 111 -14.61 -1.25 -4.61
C LEU A 111 -15.14 -0.18 -3.65
N LEU A 112 -15.36 -0.55 -2.39
CA LEU A 112 -15.91 0.33 -1.37
C LEU A 112 -14.91 0.76 -0.31
N GLY A 113 -13.69 0.25 -0.36
CA GLY A 113 -12.65 0.64 0.58
C GLY A 113 -11.31 -0.01 0.28
N ASP A 114 -10.27 0.61 0.78
CA ASP A 114 -8.90 0.16 0.63
C ASP A 114 -8.11 0.35 1.94
N CYS A 115 -7.07 -0.46 2.08
CA CYS A 115 -5.98 -0.22 2.99
C CYS A 115 -4.67 -0.48 2.26
N ALA A 116 -3.90 0.57 2.04
CA ALA A 116 -2.59 0.50 1.42
C ALA A 116 -1.50 0.59 2.48
N MET A 117 -0.50 -0.29 2.37
CA MET A 117 0.65 -0.33 3.29
C MET A 117 1.95 -0.32 2.50
N TYR A 118 2.88 0.55 2.88
CA TYR A 118 4.28 0.41 2.52
C TYR A 118 4.94 -0.66 3.39
N LEU A 119 5.74 -1.52 2.76
CA LEU A 119 6.52 -2.55 3.43
C LEU A 119 8.00 -2.21 3.34
N ASP A 120 8.70 -2.28 4.47
CA ASP A 120 10.15 -2.14 4.50
C ASP A 120 10.79 -3.00 5.59
N LYS A 121 12.12 -3.12 5.53
CA LYS A 121 12.91 -3.73 6.59
C LYS A 121 13.45 -2.64 7.50
N SER A 122 13.05 -2.66 8.77
CA SER A 122 13.56 -1.71 9.76
C SER A 122 15.09 -1.77 9.83
N ALA A 123 15.75 -0.62 9.68
CA ALA A 123 17.21 -0.53 9.83
C ALA A 123 17.65 -0.78 11.29
N HIS A 124 16.76 -0.57 12.26
CA HIS A 124 17.05 -0.73 13.68
C HIS A 124 16.88 -2.18 14.15
N THR A 125 15.78 -2.83 13.75
CA THR A 125 15.40 -4.16 14.26
C THR A 125 15.59 -5.26 13.22
N GLN A 126 15.84 -4.90 11.96
CA GLN A 126 15.94 -5.82 10.82
C GLN A 126 14.70 -6.70 10.63
N THR A 127 13.56 -6.30 11.19
CA THR A 127 12.26 -6.96 10.98
C THR A 127 11.45 -6.24 9.91
N LEU A 128 10.51 -6.96 9.29
CA LEU A 128 9.55 -6.38 8.36
C LEU A 128 8.59 -5.46 9.13
N ILE A 129 8.45 -4.23 8.64
CA ILE A 129 7.53 -3.21 9.16
C ILE A 129 6.53 -2.85 8.07
N ALA A 130 5.28 -2.61 8.46
CA ALA A 130 4.24 -2.13 7.59
C ALA A 130 3.80 -0.74 8.04
N THR A 131 3.91 0.25 7.16
CA THR A 131 3.49 1.63 7.44
C THR A 131 2.34 1.98 6.53
N GLU A 132 1.25 2.45 7.12
CA GLU A 132 0.06 2.86 6.40
C GLU A 132 0.36 4.00 5.43
N ASP A 133 -0.10 3.79 4.20
CA ASP A 133 -0.24 4.85 3.20
C ASP A 133 -1.66 5.42 3.26
N THR A 134 -2.65 4.52 3.24
CA THR A 134 -4.07 4.84 3.25
C THR A 134 -4.85 3.76 4.01
N LEU A 135 -5.84 4.15 4.81
CA LEU A 135 -6.99 3.32 5.16
C LEU A 135 -8.26 4.14 4.97
N TYR A 136 -9.03 3.81 3.94
CA TYR A 136 -10.26 4.53 3.63
C TYR A 136 -11.38 3.56 3.26
N LEU A 137 -12.56 3.79 3.83
CA LEU A 137 -13.78 3.08 3.46
C LEU A 137 -14.81 4.13 3.05
N LEU A 138 -15.60 3.90 2.01
CA LEU A 138 -16.77 4.72 1.72
C LEU A 138 -17.75 4.67 2.90
N PRO A 139 -18.53 5.74 3.16
CA PRO A 139 -19.44 5.81 4.31
C PRO A 139 -20.39 4.60 4.44
N GLU A 140 -20.85 4.05 3.32
CA GLU A 140 -21.71 2.87 3.26
C GLU A 140 -21.04 1.57 3.74
N ALA A 141 -19.72 1.44 3.58
CA ALA A 141 -18.93 0.31 4.05
C ALA A 141 -18.50 0.44 5.53
N ARG A 142 -18.73 1.59 6.18
CA ARG A 142 -18.38 1.83 7.61
C ARG A 142 -19.41 1.28 8.60
N ARG A 143 -20.39 0.48 8.14
CA ARG A 143 -21.50 0.00 8.95
C ARG A 143 -21.17 -1.28 9.72
N GLY A 144 -21.72 -1.40 10.93
CA GLY A 144 -21.59 -2.59 11.75
C GLY A 144 -20.14 -2.92 12.12
N ARG A 145 -19.69 -4.13 11.80
CA ARG A 145 -18.34 -4.62 12.14
C ARG A 145 -17.43 -4.78 10.91
N ALA A 146 -17.83 -4.27 9.75
CA ALA A 146 -17.07 -4.43 8.50
C ALA A 146 -15.63 -3.91 8.65
N ALA A 147 -15.45 -2.66 9.12
CA ALA A 147 -14.13 -2.08 9.37
C ALA A 147 -13.27 -2.90 10.35
N ILE A 148 -13.86 -3.40 11.45
CA ILE A 148 -13.15 -4.25 12.42
C ILE A 148 -12.66 -5.54 11.75
N LYS A 149 -13.51 -6.17 10.93
CA LYS A 149 -13.18 -7.41 10.24
C LYS A 149 -12.16 -7.21 9.12
N PHE A 150 -12.23 -6.07 8.43
CA PHE A 150 -11.26 -5.69 7.42
C PHE A 150 -9.88 -5.44 8.03
N VAL A 151 -9.78 -4.68 9.13
CA VAL A 151 -8.50 -4.48 9.84
C VAL A 151 -7.94 -5.80 10.37
N ALA A 152 -8.79 -6.69 10.90
CA ALA A 152 -8.34 -8.01 11.33
C ALA A 152 -7.78 -8.87 10.16
N TYR A 153 -8.36 -8.73 8.96
CA TYR A 153 -7.85 -9.36 7.74
C TYR A 153 -6.47 -8.79 7.35
N VAL A 154 -6.34 -7.46 7.34
CA VAL A 154 -5.06 -6.75 7.09
C VAL A 154 -3.97 -7.23 8.06
N GLU A 155 -4.25 -7.24 9.37
CA GLU A 155 -3.29 -7.70 10.37
C GLU A 155 -2.89 -9.16 10.18
N SER A 156 -3.84 -10.03 9.85
CA SER A 156 -3.56 -11.44 9.61
C SER A 156 -2.64 -11.62 8.41
N ALA A 157 -2.92 -10.91 7.31
CA ALA A 157 -2.10 -10.94 6.11
C ALA A 157 -0.68 -10.40 6.37
N LEU A 158 -0.55 -9.25 7.04
CA LEU A 158 0.77 -8.69 7.38
C LEU A 158 1.57 -9.63 8.30
N LYS A 159 0.92 -10.30 9.26
CA LYS A 159 1.56 -11.33 10.09
C LYS A 159 2.01 -12.54 9.25
N GLN A 160 1.22 -12.97 8.27
CA GLN A 160 1.61 -14.06 7.35
C GLN A 160 2.84 -13.69 6.50
N LEU A 161 2.99 -12.42 6.12
CA LEU A 161 4.18 -11.89 5.44
C LEU A 161 5.40 -11.74 6.38
N GLY A 162 5.22 -11.95 7.68
CA GLY A 162 6.29 -11.83 8.69
C GLY A 162 6.47 -10.43 9.26
N ALA A 163 5.52 -9.52 9.05
CA ALA A 163 5.56 -8.18 9.64
C ALA A 163 5.50 -8.27 11.17
N ARG A 164 6.31 -7.43 11.83
CA ARG A 164 6.40 -7.37 13.30
C ARG A 164 5.84 -6.10 13.88
N GLU A 165 5.67 -5.08 13.05
CA GLU A 165 5.18 -3.76 13.44
C GLU A 165 4.23 -3.24 12.36
N ILE A 166 3.15 -2.58 12.80
CA ILE A 166 2.18 -1.87 11.96
C ILE A 166 2.10 -0.44 12.48
N ASN A 167 2.45 0.52 11.63
CA ASN A 167 2.34 1.94 11.93
C ASN A 167 1.15 2.50 11.16
N ILE A 168 0.16 3.04 11.87
CA ILE A 168 -1.03 3.67 11.28
C ILE A 168 -1.04 5.14 11.66
N THR A 169 -1.29 6.02 10.69
CA THR A 169 -1.53 7.43 10.99
C THR A 169 -3.03 7.74 10.99
N VAL A 170 -3.48 8.51 11.98
CA VAL A 170 -4.88 8.95 12.07
C VAL A 170 -4.95 10.46 12.00
N LYS A 171 -5.76 10.98 11.08
CA LYS A 171 -5.94 12.43 10.92
C LYS A 171 -6.87 12.96 12.00
N THR A 172 -6.58 14.15 12.52
CA THR A 172 -7.32 14.77 13.63
C THR A 172 -8.75 15.21 13.25
N VAL A 173 -9.06 15.24 11.96
CA VAL A 173 -10.39 15.56 11.42
C VAL A 173 -11.41 14.44 11.65
N ASN A 174 -10.98 13.25 12.08
CA ASN A 174 -11.85 12.12 12.34
C ASN A 174 -11.56 11.48 13.72
N THR A 175 -12.32 10.44 14.06
CA THR A 175 -12.20 9.72 15.36
C THR A 175 -11.57 8.33 15.23
N ALA A 176 -10.88 8.05 14.11
CA ALA A 176 -10.28 6.74 13.84
C ALA A 176 -9.24 6.32 14.89
N GLY A 177 -8.60 7.28 15.57
CA GLY A 177 -7.69 6.98 16.68
C GLY A 177 -8.34 6.16 17.80
N ARG A 178 -9.59 6.47 18.18
CA ARG A 178 -10.32 5.70 19.20
C ARG A 178 -10.64 4.29 18.71
N PHE A 179 -10.96 4.16 17.42
CA PHE A 179 -11.22 2.87 16.78
C PHE A 179 -9.99 1.97 16.84
N PHE A 180 -8.81 2.48 16.44
CA PHE A 180 -7.57 1.71 16.50
C PHE A 180 -7.12 1.38 17.94
N GLN A 181 -7.29 2.31 18.88
CA GLN A 181 -7.04 2.02 20.30
C GLN A 181 -7.91 0.87 20.82
N ALA A 182 -9.19 0.83 20.42
CA ALA A 182 -10.09 -0.28 20.78
C ALA A 182 -9.68 -1.62 20.13
N LEU A 183 -8.91 -1.59 19.04
CA LEU A 183 -8.32 -2.78 18.40
C LEU A 183 -6.96 -3.18 19.00
N GLY A 184 -6.44 -2.42 19.98
CA GLY A 184 -5.19 -2.73 20.67
C GLY A 184 -3.97 -1.96 20.17
N TYR A 185 -4.14 -0.98 19.29
CA TYR A 185 -3.04 -0.09 18.89
C TYR A 185 -2.71 0.87 20.02
N SER A 186 -1.41 1.10 20.23
CA SER A 186 -0.93 2.07 21.22
C SER A 186 -0.64 3.41 20.56
N HIS A 187 -0.97 4.50 21.23
CA HIS A 187 -0.58 5.84 20.80
C HIS A 187 0.87 6.10 21.23
N VAL A 188 1.80 6.13 20.26
CA VAL A 188 3.25 6.20 20.52
C VAL A 188 3.92 7.49 20.02
N GLU A 189 3.25 8.30 19.21
CA GLU A 189 3.82 9.52 18.62
C GLU A 189 2.75 10.59 18.31
N ASN A 190 3.17 11.85 18.19
CA ASN A 190 2.33 12.95 17.71
C ASN A 190 2.79 13.39 16.30
N GLY A 191 1.85 13.56 15.37
CA GLY A 191 2.13 14.10 14.04
C GLY A 191 2.24 15.62 14.03
N LEU A 192 3.31 16.15 13.43
CA LEU A 192 3.52 17.58 13.19
C LEU A 192 3.75 17.82 11.70
N MET A 193 3.10 18.83 11.12
CA MET A 193 3.19 19.12 9.69
C MET A 193 3.31 20.62 9.45
N LYS A 194 4.14 20.99 8.48
CA LYS A 194 4.26 22.35 7.96
C LYS A 194 4.37 22.28 6.45
N VAL A 195 3.48 22.97 5.74
CA VAL A 195 3.64 23.23 4.29
C VAL A 195 4.72 24.29 4.12
N LEU A 196 5.69 24.01 3.23
CA LEU A 196 6.76 24.93 2.86
C LEU A 196 6.43 25.51 1.48
N ASP A 197 6.77 26.78 1.28
CA ASP A 197 6.63 27.48 0.00
C ASP A 197 7.72 27.08 -1.01
#